data_AF-A0A956AU93-F1
#
_entry.id   AF-A0A956AU93-F1
#
_cell.length_a   1.000
_cell.length_b   1.000
_cell.length_c   1.000
_cell.angle_alpha   90.00
_cell.angle_beta   90.00
_cell.angle_gamma   90.00
#
_symmetry.space_group_name_H-M   'P 1'
#
loop_
_entity.id
_entity.type
_entity.pdbx_description
1 polymer ?
#
loop_
_entity_poly.entity_id
_entity_poly.type
_entity_poly.pdbx_seq_one_letter_code
_entity_poly.pdbx_strand_id
1 'polypeptide(L)'
;MAACIFGPPSTPLITALLASLVGCAAPRPPALEQLETRIEAAGRDRPRTFMIEGLEHLADGDLDAAGRAFALGLDADPRNPHLNFLSGFVYDLRAVEGATDTAELAEVGYRLALRFDPDHWLAA
;
A
#
# COMPACT_ATOMS: atom_id res chain seq x y z
N MET A 1 -26.96 44.83 -4.31
CA MET A 1 -28.16 44.68 -5.15
C MET A 1 -28.51 43.20 -5.17
N ALA A 2 -29.38 42.75 -4.27
CA ALA A 2 -29.76 41.35 -4.09
C ALA A 2 -31.25 41.24 -4.42
N ALA A 3 -31.60 40.32 -5.31
CA ALA A 3 -32.98 40.03 -5.68
C ALA A 3 -33.23 38.52 -5.47
N CYS A 4 -33.88 38.18 -4.36
CA CYS A 4 -34.51 36.88 -4.17
C CYS A 4 -36.02 37.11 -4.17
N ILE A 5 -36.69 36.72 -5.25
CA ILE A 5 -38.14 36.64 -5.35
C ILE A 5 -38.49 35.17 -5.19
N PHE A 6 -39.14 34.78 -4.09
CA PHE A 6 -39.78 33.48 -3.95
C PHE A 6 -41.05 33.65 -3.12
N GLY A 7 -42.21 33.50 -3.79
CA GLY A 7 -43.52 33.38 -3.15
C GLY A 7 -43.75 31.93 -2.69
N PRO A 8 -44.58 31.71 -1.65
CA PRO A 8 -44.80 30.37 -1.07
C PRO A 8 -45.94 29.64 -1.81
N PRO A 9 -46.02 28.30 -1.67
CA PRO A 9 -47.13 27.80 -0.85
C PRO A 9 -46.77 26.62 0.07
N SER A 10 -47.15 26.79 1.33
CA SER A 10 -47.77 25.79 2.23
C SER A 10 -47.66 24.30 1.87
N THR A 11 -46.73 23.60 2.53
CA THR A 11 -46.91 22.21 2.97
C THR A 11 -46.19 22.02 4.32
N PRO A 12 -46.85 21.46 5.36
CA PRO A 12 -46.32 21.43 6.71
C PRO A 12 -45.50 20.15 7.01
N LEU A 13 -44.34 20.35 7.66
CA LEU A 13 -43.92 19.61 8.86
C LEU A 13 -43.27 18.19 8.80
N ILE A 14 -42.58 17.76 7.73
CA ILE A 14 -41.88 16.43 7.77
C ILE A 14 -40.38 16.44 7.40
N THR A 15 -39.75 17.56 7.06
CA THR A 15 -38.35 17.54 6.57
C THR A 15 -37.42 18.51 7.30
N ALA A 16 -37.24 18.34 8.61
CA ALA A 16 -36.34 19.20 9.37
C ALA A 16 -35.58 18.47 10.49
N LEU A 17 -34.95 17.33 10.19
CA LEU A 17 -34.03 16.70 11.16
C LEU A 17 -32.77 16.06 10.54
N LEU A 18 -32.28 16.54 9.39
CA LEU A 18 -31.04 16.03 8.77
C LEU A 18 -30.15 17.15 8.17
N ALA A 19 -30.02 18.29 8.83
CA ALA A 19 -29.28 19.43 8.24
C ALA A 19 -28.29 20.15 9.18
N SER A 20 -27.63 19.46 10.12
CA SER A 20 -26.73 20.14 11.07
C SER A 20 -25.45 19.38 11.44
N LEU A 21 -24.78 18.75 10.47
CA LEU A 21 -23.36 18.40 10.59
C LEU A 21 -22.55 19.02 9.44
N VAL A 22 -22.78 20.30 9.16
CA VAL A 22 -21.77 21.11 8.48
C VAL A 22 -20.72 21.43 9.54
N GLY A 23 -19.83 20.47 9.78
CA GLY A 23 -18.62 20.72 10.56
C GLY A 23 -17.80 21.76 9.83
N CYS A 24 -17.62 22.94 10.42
CA CYS A 24 -16.66 23.92 9.96
C CYS A 24 -15.25 23.32 10.12
N ALA A 25 -14.76 22.63 9.09
CA ALA A 25 -13.34 22.32 9.01
C ALA A 25 -12.62 23.65 8.81
N ALA A 26 -12.01 24.18 9.87
CA ALA A 26 -11.08 25.29 9.74
C ALA A 26 -9.99 24.90 8.72
N PRO A 27 -9.56 25.81 7.84
CA PRO A 27 -8.52 25.51 6.87
C PRO A 27 -7.26 25.02 7.62
N ARG A 28 -6.72 23.88 7.20
CA ARG A 28 -5.51 23.32 7.82
C ARG A 28 -4.38 24.35 7.70
N PRO A 29 -3.54 24.51 8.75
CA PRO A 29 -2.37 25.35 8.63
C PRO A 29 -1.43 24.79 7.54
N PRO A 30 -0.80 25.64 6.72
CA PRO A 30 0.00 25.22 5.57
C PRO A 30 1.19 24.32 5.96
N ALA A 31 1.69 24.42 7.19
CA ALA A 31 2.74 23.55 7.71
C ALA A 31 2.29 22.06 7.83
N LEU A 32 1.03 21.81 8.20
CA LEU A 32 0.50 20.45 8.29
C LEU A 32 0.27 19.86 6.90
N GLU A 33 -0.26 20.65 5.97
CA GLU A 33 -0.44 20.22 4.57
C GLU A 33 0.90 19.84 3.90
N GLN A 34 1.96 20.64 4.15
CA GLN A 34 3.30 20.32 3.67
C GLN A 34 3.86 19.05 4.30
N LEU A 35 3.62 18.82 5.59
CA LEU A 35 4.06 17.60 6.27
C LEU A 35 3.34 16.36 5.74
N GLU A 36 2.01 16.41 5.59
CA GLU A 36 1.18 15.35 5.02
C GLU A 36 1.70 14.95 3.64
N THR A 37 1.92 15.95 2.76
CA THR A 37 2.45 15.72 1.41
C THR A 37 3.82 15.01 1.43
N ARG A 38 4.70 15.40 2.37
CA ARG A 38 6.02 14.78 2.51
C ARG A 38 5.94 13.35 3.06
N ILE A 39 5.05 13.10 4.01
CA ILE A 39 4.80 11.76 4.56
C ILE A 39 4.24 10.84 3.46
N GLU A 40 3.30 11.34 2.66
CA GLU A 40 2.76 10.59 1.52
C GLU A 40 3.81 10.31 0.46
N ALA A 41 4.65 11.28 0.12
CA ALA A 41 5.76 11.09 -0.83
C ALA A 41 6.75 10.06 -0.33
N ALA A 42 7.19 10.16 0.93
CA ALA A 42 8.06 9.15 1.56
C ALA A 42 7.37 7.76 1.58
N GLY A 43 6.05 7.74 1.79
CA GLY A 43 5.24 6.53 1.77
C GLY A 43 5.23 5.82 0.41
N ARG A 44 5.17 6.58 -0.70
CA ARG A 44 5.17 6.04 -2.07
C ARG A 44 6.48 5.34 -2.44
N ASP A 45 7.59 5.79 -1.88
CA ASP A 45 8.92 5.22 -2.17
C ASP A 45 9.26 4.02 -1.28
N ARG A 46 8.51 3.79 -0.19
CA ARG A 46 8.76 2.68 0.75
C ARG A 46 8.94 1.31 0.08
N PRO A 47 8.08 0.85 -0.84
CA PRO A 47 8.25 -0.46 -1.48
C PRO A 47 9.59 -0.59 -2.21
N ARG A 48 10.01 0.48 -2.92
CA ARG A 48 11.27 0.52 -3.64
C ARG A 48 12.46 0.49 -2.69
N THR A 49 12.42 1.27 -1.61
CA THR A 49 13.49 1.30 -0.60
C THR A 49 13.73 -0.08 -0.02
N PHE A 50 12.66 -0.74 0.44
CA PHE A 50 12.75 -2.08 1.01
C PHE A 50 13.12 -3.16 -0.01
N MET A 51 12.73 -2.99 -1.28
CA MET A 51 13.19 -3.88 -2.35
C MET A 51 14.71 -3.78 -2.54
N ILE A 52 15.28 -2.58 -2.52
CA ILE A 52 16.73 -2.37 -2.65
C ILE A 52 17.46 -2.97 -1.43
N GLU A 53 17.01 -2.64 -0.22
CA GLU A 53 17.57 -3.17 1.03
C GLU A 53 17.55 -4.70 1.05
N GLY A 54 16.43 -5.32 0.63
CA GLY A 54 16.35 -6.78 0.56
C GLY A 54 17.27 -7.40 -0.49
N LEU A 55 17.51 -6.73 -1.61
CA LEU A 55 18.47 -7.18 -2.63
C LEU A 55 19.92 -7.07 -2.13
N GLU A 56 20.24 -6.04 -1.34
CA GLU A 56 21.56 -5.91 -0.68
C GLU A 56 21.78 -7.08 0.30
N HIS A 57 20.80 -7.40 1.13
CA HIS A 57 20.88 -8.56 2.03
C HIS A 57 20.97 -9.90 1.30
N LEU A 58 20.26 -10.07 0.18
CA LEU A 58 20.41 -11.25 -0.68
C LEU A 58 21.84 -11.37 -1.22
N ALA A 59 22.45 -10.25 -1.64
CA ALA A 59 23.82 -10.25 -2.14
C ALA A 59 24.84 -10.65 -1.06
N ASP A 60 24.54 -10.32 0.21
CA ASP A 60 25.35 -10.70 1.38
C ASP A 60 25.06 -12.14 1.88
N GLY A 61 24.04 -12.81 1.32
CA GLY A 61 23.59 -14.14 1.76
C GLY A 61 22.76 -14.13 3.05
N ASP A 62 22.34 -12.97 3.55
CA ASP A 62 21.48 -12.86 4.73
C ASP A 62 20.00 -13.02 4.32
N LEU A 63 19.58 -14.27 4.17
CA LEU A 63 18.20 -14.62 3.79
C LEU A 63 17.16 -14.18 4.83
N ASP A 64 17.55 -13.98 6.08
CA ASP A 64 16.67 -13.51 7.15
C ASP A 64 16.42 -12.01 7.06
N ALA A 65 17.47 -11.22 6.85
CA ALA A 65 17.34 -9.79 6.63
C ALA A 65 16.64 -9.49 5.30
N ALA A 66 16.97 -10.21 4.23
CA ALA A 66 16.30 -10.09 2.94
C ALA A 66 14.79 -10.32 3.04
N GLY A 67 14.38 -11.43 3.67
CA GLY A 67 12.97 -11.75 3.87
C GLY A 67 12.22 -10.68 4.66
N ARG A 68 12.83 -10.13 5.72
CA ARG A 68 12.24 -9.02 6.50
C ARG A 68 12.07 -7.76 5.67
N ALA A 69 13.09 -7.37 4.90
CA ALA A 69 13.00 -6.19 4.04
C ALA A 69 11.88 -6.34 3.01
N PHE A 70 11.80 -7.47 2.30
CA PHE A 70 10.72 -7.70 1.34
C PHE A 70 9.33 -7.69 1.99
N ALA A 71 9.19 -8.24 3.21
CA ALA A 71 7.94 -8.18 3.96
C ALA A 71 7.53 -6.74 4.31
N LEU A 72 8.48 -5.87 4.69
CA LEU A 72 8.22 -4.44 4.92
C LEU A 72 7.84 -3.71 3.62
N GLY A 73 8.42 -4.11 2.50
CA GLY A 73 8.00 -3.63 1.18
C GLY A 73 6.56 -4.03 0.87
N LEU A 74 6.18 -5.27 1.15
CA LEU A 74 4.82 -5.78 0.95
C LEU A 74 3.80 -5.17 1.91
N ASP A 75 4.19 -4.76 3.12
CA ASP A 75 3.31 -3.99 4.01
C ASP A 75 2.95 -2.62 3.38
N ALA A 76 3.87 -2.01 2.64
CA ALA A 76 3.63 -0.77 1.92
C ALA A 76 2.87 -0.97 0.60
N ASP A 77 3.16 -2.03 -0.16
CA ASP A 77 2.47 -2.39 -1.39
C ASP A 77 2.29 -3.93 -1.52
N PRO A 78 1.17 -4.49 -1.01
CA PRO A 78 0.93 -5.94 -1.02
C PRO A 78 0.79 -6.54 -2.42
N ARG A 79 0.52 -5.72 -3.44
CA ARG A 79 0.26 -6.17 -4.82
C ARG A 79 1.47 -5.99 -5.73
N ASN A 80 2.61 -5.58 -5.19
CA ASN A 80 3.82 -5.41 -5.95
C ASN A 80 4.32 -6.77 -6.47
N PRO A 81 4.36 -7.00 -7.80
CA PRO A 81 4.70 -8.32 -8.33
C PRO A 81 6.17 -8.69 -8.06
N HIS A 82 7.08 -7.72 -8.12
CA HIS A 82 8.51 -7.95 -7.85
C HIS A 82 8.77 -8.33 -6.40
N LEU A 83 8.14 -7.66 -5.44
CA LEU A 83 8.29 -8.00 -4.02
C LEU A 83 7.67 -9.36 -3.67
N ASN A 84 6.53 -9.72 -4.29
CA ASN A 84 5.94 -11.05 -4.13
C ASN A 84 6.87 -12.14 -4.70
N PHE A 85 7.48 -11.90 -5.86
CA PHE A 85 8.48 -12.79 -6.44
C PHE A 85 9.70 -12.93 -5.53
N LEU A 86 10.29 -11.82 -5.08
CA LEU A 86 11.49 -11.81 -4.24
C LEU A 86 11.25 -12.46 -2.87
N SER A 87 10.06 -12.28 -2.30
CA SER A 87 9.66 -12.98 -1.08
C SER A 87 9.59 -14.50 -1.30
N GLY A 88 8.99 -14.94 -2.41
CA GLY A 88 8.99 -16.36 -2.79
C GLY A 88 10.40 -16.91 -3.00
N PHE A 89 11.26 -16.14 -3.68
CA PHE A 89 12.65 -16.50 -3.95
C PHE A 89 13.47 -16.71 -2.67
N VAL A 90 13.30 -15.89 -1.64
CA VAL A 90 13.96 -16.10 -0.33
C VAL A 90 13.55 -17.45 0.29
N TYR A 91 12.28 -17.82 0.23
CA TYR A 91 11.83 -19.12 0.74
C TYR A 91 12.42 -20.28 -0.07
N ASP A 92 12.50 -20.14 -1.39
CA ASP A 92 13.10 -21.16 -2.25
C ASP A 92 14.58 -21.38 -1.93
N LEU A 93 15.34 -20.28 -1.72
CA LEU A 93 16.74 -20.36 -1.28
C LEU A 93 16.88 -21.05 0.08
N ARG A 94 15.99 -20.75 1.04
CA ARG A 94 15.99 -21.43 2.35
C ARG A 94 15.68 -22.93 2.23
N ALA A 95 14.78 -23.31 1.33
CA ALA A 95 14.49 -24.71 1.06
C ALA A 95 15.74 -25.44 0.55
N VAL A 96 16.52 -24.80 -0.33
CA VAL A 96 17.82 -25.33 -0.80
C VAL A 96 18.84 -25.45 0.34
N GLU A 97 18.82 -24.55 1.32
CA GLU A 97 19.65 -24.63 2.54
C GLU A 97 19.18 -25.68 3.56
N GLY A 98 18.04 -26.33 3.31
CA GLY A 98 17.52 -27.44 4.13
C GLY A 98 16.25 -27.10 4.92
N ALA A 99 15.70 -25.90 4.81
CA ALA A 99 14.39 -25.53 5.37
C ALA A 99 13.26 -26.00 4.45
N THR A 100 13.11 -27.32 4.32
CA THR A 100 12.21 -27.95 3.32
C THR A 100 10.73 -27.61 3.49
N ASP A 101 10.32 -27.11 4.66
CA ASP A 101 8.96 -26.63 4.96
C ASP A 101 8.62 -25.29 4.31
N THR A 102 9.59 -24.62 3.67
CA THR A 102 9.39 -23.31 3.03
C THR A 102 9.03 -23.38 1.54
N ALA A 103 9.10 -24.55 0.91
CA ALA A 103 8.83 -24.71 -0.53
C ALA A 103 7.41 -24.28 -0.93
N GLU A 104 6.41 -24.57 -0.10
CA GLU A 104 5.02 -24.13 -0.34
C GLU A 104 4.89 -22.60 -0.30
N LEU A 105 5.66 -21.93 0.56
CA LEU A 105 5.68 -20.46 0.66
C LEU A 105 6.34 -19.83 -0.57
N ALA A 106 7.36 -20.46 -1.14
CA ALA A 106 7.97 -20.03 -2.40
C ALA A 106 6.93 -20.04 -3.53
N GLU A 107 6.18 -21.14 -3.68
CA GLU A 107 5.13 -21.25 -4.70
C GLU A 107 4.06 -20.15 -4.56
N VAL A 108 3.66 -19.84 -3.32
CA VAL A 108 2.71 -18.75 -3.07
C VAL A 108 3.25 -17.42 -3.57
N GLY A 109 4.50 -17.07 -3.28
CA GLY A 109 5.13 -15.84 -3.74
C GLY A 109 5.17 -15.72 -5.27
N TYR A 110 5.61 -16.78 -5.96
CA TYR A 110 5.66 -16.83 -7.42
C TYR A 110 4.26 -16.73 -8.06
N ARG A 111 3.27 -17.44 -7.52
CA ARG A 111 1.88 -17.34 -8.00
C ARG A 111 1.30 -15.94 -7.80
N LEU A 112 1.63 -15.27 -6.70
CA LEU A 112 1.18 -13.90 -6.46
C LEU A 112 1.85 -12.92 -7.44
N ALA A 113 3.14 -13.09 -7.72
CA ALA A 113 3.83 -12.29 -8.74
C ALA A 113 3.13 -12.40 -10.10
N LEU A 114 2.88 -13.63 -10.59
CA LEU A 114 2.15 -13.86 -11.84
C LEU A 114 0.69 -13.40 -11.81
N ARG A 115 0.04 -13.46 -10.65
CA ARG A 115 -1.33 -12.96 -10.49
C ARG A 115 -1.40 -11.45 -10.67
N PHE A 116 -0.42 -10.72 -10.13
CA PHE A 116 -0.40 -9.25 -10.19
C PHE A 116 0.24 -8.73 -11.48
N ASP A 117 1.16 -9.48 -12.07
CA ASP A 117 1.76 -9.22 -13.37
C ASP A 117 1.95 -10.54 -14.14
N PRO A 118 1.01 -10.91 -15.03
CA PRO A 118 1.09 -12.14 -15.82
C PRO A 118 2.30 -12.22 -16.75
N ASP A 119 2.90 -11.08 -17.10
CA ASP A 119 4.08 -11.00 -17.97
C ASP A 119 5.38 -10.91 -17.15
N HIS A 120 5.33 -11.18 -15.84
CA HIS A 120 6.48 -11.10 -14.95
C HIS A 120 7.52 -12.19 -15.29
N TRP A 121 8.48 -11.82 -16.14
CA TRP A 121 9.46 -12.72 -16.77
C TRP A 121 10.32 -13.56 -15.80
N LEU A 122 10.47 -13.15 -14.53
CA LEU A 122 11.21 -13.93 -13.54
C LEU A 122 10.37 -15.06 -12.91
N ALA A 123 9.05 -14.95 -12.96
CA ALA A 123 8.12 -15.87 -12.32
C ALA A 123 7.39 -16.79 -13.32
N ALA A 124 7.51 -16.51 -14.62
CA ALA A 124 6.85 -17.21 -15.73
C ALA A 124 7.67 -18.40 -16.23
#